data_AF-A0A950TPQ6-F1
#
_entry.id   AF-A0A950TPQ6-F1
#
_cell.length_a   1.000
_cell.length_b   1.000
_cell.length_c   1.000
_cell.angle_alpha   90.00
_cell.angle_beta   90.00
_cell.angle_gamma   90.00
#
_symmetry.space_group_name_H-M   'P 1'
#
loop_
_entity.id
_entity.type
_entity.pdbx_description
1 polymer ?
#
loop_
_entity_poly.entity_id
_entity_poly.type
_entity_poly.pdbx_seq_one_letter_code
_entity_poly.pdbx_strand_id
1 'polypeptide(L)' 'MSITLDEIQIATSQLPLNERAHLAHILLRDLDQGENEDVESIWLDEARKRLHAYKRGEMTSSPTEDVISRVSNRLRG' A
#
# COMPACT_ATOMS: atom_id res chain seq x y z
N MET A 1 4.03 -14.97 -29.63
CA MET A 1 3.45 -15.93 -28.67
C MET A 1 2.92 -15.12 -27.50
N SER A 2 1.71 -15.41 -27.03
CA SER A 2 1.18 -14.83 -25.79
C SER A 2 1.46 -15.80 -24.66
N ILE A 3 2.14 -15.33 -23.61
CA ILE A 3 2.19 -16.05 -22.34
C ILE A 3 0.84 -15.84 -21.64
N THR A 4 0.34 -16.87 -20.99
CA THR A 4 -0.90 -16.83 -20.20
C THR A 4 -0.65 -16.35 -18.78
N LEU A 5 -1.68 -15.83 -18.12
CA LEU A 5 -1.58 -15.39 -16.72
C LEU A 5 -1.18 -16.54 -15.79
N ASP A 6 -1.71 -17.74 -16.03
CA ASP A 6 -1.40 -18.93 -15.24
C ASP A 6 0.07 -19.32 -15.33
N GLU A 7 0.66 -19.23 -16.53
CA GLU A 7 2.10 -19.48 -16.74
C GLU A 7 2.96 -18.45 -15.99
N ILE A 8 2.55 -17.18 -15.96
CA ILE A 8 3.25 -16.12 -15.19
C ILE A 8 3.14 -16.39 -13.70
N GLN A 9 1.97 -16.79 -13.21
CA GLN A 9 1.75 -17.09 -11.79
C GLN A 9 2.60 -18.28 -11.34
N ILE A 10 2.64 -19.35 -12.14
CA ILE A 10 3.50 -20.52 -11.88
C ILE A 10 4.96 -20.09 -11.85
N ALA A 11 5.46 -19.39 -12.87
CA ALA A 11 6.86 -18.95 -12.93
C ALA A 11 7.23 -18.06 -11.74
N THR A 12 6.37 -17.10 -11.39
CA THR A 12 6.59 -16.18 -10.26
C THR A 12 6.61 -16.91 -8.92
N SER A 13 5.78 -17.95 -8.75
CA SER A 13 5.74 -18.73 -7.51
C SER A 13 7.06 -19.44 -7.20
N GLN A 14 7.84 -19.79 -8.23
CA GLN A 14 9.12 -20.49 -8.11
C GLN A 14 10.29 -19.55 -7.77
N LEU A 15 10.10 -18.23 -7.86
CA LEU A 15 11.14 -17.26 -7.55
C LEU A 15 11.40 -17.18 -6.03
N PRO A 16 12.66 -16.92 -5.63
CA PRO A 16 12.99 -16.49 -4.28
C PRO A 16 12.15 -15.29 -3.81
N LEU A 17 11.95 -15.18 -2.49
CA LEU A 17 11.10 -14.13 -1.91
C LEU A 17 11.51 -12.71 -2.32
N ASN A 18 12.82 -12.43 -2.35
CA ASN A 18 13.35 -11.13 -2.75
C ASN A 18 13.05 -10.80 -4.23
N GLU A 19 13.13 -11.80 -5.10
CA GLU A 19 12.84 -11.63 -6.53
C GLU A 19 11.34 -11.46 -6.77
N ARG A 20 10.49 -12.19 -6.04
CA ARG A 20 9.03 -11.95 -6.06
C ARG A 20 8.67 -10.56 -5.58
N ALA A 21 9.30 -10.09 -4.50
CA ALA A 21 9.08 -8.74 -3.98
C ALA A 21 9.51 -7.68 -4.99
N HIS A 22 10.64 -7.89 -5.68
CA HIS A 22 11.10 -7.01 -6.73
C HIS A 22 10.13 -6.96 -7.93
N LEU A 23 9.65 -8.12 -8.38
CA LEU A 23 8.66 -8.21 -9.46
C LEU A 23 7.34 -7.53 -9.07
N ALA A 24 6.85 -7.77 -7.84
CA ALA A 24 5.66 -7.09 -7.32
C ALA A 24 5.82 -5.58 -7.31
N HIS A 25 6.99 -5.07 -6.90
CA HIS A 25 7.27 -3.63 -6.90
C HIS A 25 7.22 -3.03 -8.32
N ILE A 26 7.81 -3.70 -9.31
CA ILE A 26 7.77 -3.23 -10.71
C ILE A 26 6.32 -3.19 -11.21
N LEU A 27 5.55 -4.26 -11.00
CA LEU A 27 4.16 -4.35 -11.44
C LEU A 27 3.28 -3.28 -10.79
N LEU A 28 3.43 -3.06 -9.47
CA LEU A 28 2.70 -2.01 -8.76
C LEU A 28 3.04 -0.63 -9.32
N ARG A 29 4.32 -0.33 -9.50
CA ARG A 29 4.76 0.97 -10.05
C ARG A 29 4.19 1.23 -11.44
N ASP A 30 4.09 0.22 -12.30
CA ASP A 30 3.51 0.37 -13.63
C ASP A 30 1.99 0.55 -13.59
N LEU A 31 1.30 -0.06 -12.62
CA LEU A 31 -0.13 0.17 -12.37
C LEU A 31 -0.39 1.58 -11.80
N ASP A 32 0.53 2.09 -10.98
CA ASP A 32 0.45 3.43 -10.38
C ASP A 32 0.63 4.55 -11.42
N GLN A 33 1.17 4.28 -12.62
CA GLN A 33 1.31 5.28 -13.70
C GLN A 33 -0.05 5.78 -14.26
N GLY A 34 -1.16 5.14 -13.88
CA GLY A 34 -2.52 5.57 -14.21
C GLY A 34 -3.23 6.38 -13.12
N GLU A 35 -2.59 6.63 -11.97
CA GLU A 35 -3.19 7.46 -10.92
C GLU A 35 -3.22 8.93 -11.39
N ASN A 36 -4.43 9.49 -11.46
CA ASN A 36 -4.69 10.89 -11.80
C ASN A 36 -3.69 11.82 -11.10
N GLU A 37 -3.19 12.84 -11.82
CA GLU A 37 -2.30 13.89 -11.28
C GLU A 37 -2.84 14.56 -10.00
N ASP A 38 -4.14 14.42 -9.70
CA ASP A 38 -4.80 15.00 -8.53
C ASP A 38 -4.80 14.08 -7.29
N VAL A 39 -4.33 12.83 -7.35
CA VAL A 39 -4.33 11.91 -6.18
C VAL A 39 -3.45 12.46 -5.05
N GLU A 40 -2.26 12.96 -5.37
CA GLU A 40 -1.35 13.56 -4.38
C GLU A 40 -1.99 14.81 -3.72
N SER A 41 -2.62 15.64 -4.53
CA SER A 41 -3.34 16.84 -4.08
C SER A 41 -4.50 16.50 -3.13
N ILE A 42 -5.32 15.51 -3.49
CA ILE A 42 -6.42 15.01 -2.64
C ILE A 42 -5.89 14.43 -1.32
N TRP A 43 -4.79 13.67 -1.35
CA TRP A 43 -4.15 13.14 -0.14
C TRP A 43 -3.60 14.24 0.77
N LEU A 44 -2.99 15.28 0.19
CA LEU A 44 -2.51 16.44 0.93
C LEU A 44 -3.66 17.20 1.59
N ASP A 45 -4.79 17.36 0.90
CA ASP A 45 -5.99 17.99 1.45
C ASP A 45 -6.58 17.18 2.61
N GLU A 46 -6.70 15.86 2.45
CA GLU A 46 -7.19 14.99 3.52
C GLU A 46 -6.23 14.99 4.72
N ALA A 47 -4.91 14.95 4.50
CA ALA A 47 -3.92 15.04 5.56
C ALA A 47 -4.04 16.36 6.36
N ARG A 48 -4.18 17.49 5.65
CA ARG A 48 -4.42 18.81 6.28
C ARG A 48 -5.71 18.81 7.09
N LYS A 49 -6.81 18.32 6.50
CA LYS A 49 -8.11 18.25 7.15
C LYS A 49 -8.06 17.44 8.44
N ARG A 50 -7.44 16.25 8.43
CA ARG A 50 -7.29 15.40 9.62
C ARG A 50 -6.42 16.06 10.70
N LEU A 51 -5.31 16.68 10.32
CA LEU A 51 -4.46 17.41 11.26
C LEU A 51 -5.21 18.55 11.94
N HIS A 52 -6.02 19.30 11.18
CA HIS A 52 -6.84 20.38 11.73
C HIS A 52 -7.92 19.85 12.68
N ALA A 53 -8.62 18.78 12.32
CA ALA A 53 -9.61 18.14 13.20
C ALA A 53 -8.97 17.65 14.51
N TYR A 54 -7.78 17.03 14.43
CA TYR A 54 -7.01 16.62 15.60
C TYR A 54 -6.64 17.81 16.49
N LYS A 55 -6.10 18.89 15.90
CA LYS A 55 -5.76 20.13 16.63
C LYS A 55 -6.97 20.80 17.31
N ARG A 56 -8.17 20.64 16.74
CA ARG A 56 -9.43 21.13 17.34
C ARG A 56 -10.03 20.17 18.38
N GLY A 57 -9.45 19.00 18.58
CA GLY A 57 -9.98 17.97 19.49
C GLY A 57 -11.18 17.19 18.93
N GLU A 58 -11.48 17.33 17.64
CA GLU A 58 -12.58 16.64 16.95
C GLU A 58 -12.19 15.21 16.52
N MET A 59 -10.90 14.87 16.62
CA MET A 59 -10.35 13.57 16.25
C MET A 59 -9.35 13.11 17.31
N THR A 60 -9.38 11.82 17.65
CA THR A 60 -8.41 11.19 18.56
C THR A 60 -7.25 10.56 17.79
N SER A 61 -6.06 10.56 18.40
CA SER A 61 -4.89 9.85 17.89
C SER A 61 -4.72 8.52 18.61
N SER A 62 -4.18 7.51 17.91
CA SER A 62 -3.65 6.30 18.55
C SER A 62 -2.12 6.38 18.59
N PRO A 63 -1.46 5.91 19.67
CA PRO A 63 -0.03 5.68 19.67
C PRO A 63 0.38 4.76 18.51
N THR A 64 1.52 5.05 17.89
CA THR A 64 1.99 4.33 16.71
C THR A 64 2.27 2.87 17.02
N GLU A 65 2.83 2.58 18.19
CA GLU A 65 3.14 1.23 18.66
C GLU A 65 1.88 0.37 18.76
N ASP A 66 0.78 0.94 19.26
CA ASP A 66 -0.51 0.25 19.38
C ASP A 66 -1.13 -0.07 18.01
N VAL A 67 -0.98 0.84 17.05
CA VAL A 67 -1.44 0.61 15.67
C VAL A 67 -0.63 -0.50 15.02
N ILE A 68 0.70 -0.45 15.09
CA ILE A 68 1.60 -1.45 14.50
C ILE A 68 1.35 -2.84 15.12
N SER A 69 1.20 -2.92 16.45
CA SER A 69 0.92 -4.17 17.16
C SER A 69 -0.40 -4.79 16.69
N ARG A 70 -1.49 -4.00 16.62
CA ARG A 70 -2.80 -4.47 16.13
C ARG A 70 -2.73 -5.01 14.69
N VAL A 71 -2.05 -4.30 13.79
CA VAL A 71 -1.91 -4.71 12.38
C VAL A 71 -1.07 -5.99 12.28
N SER A 72 0.06 -6.05 12.99
CA SER A 72 0.95 -7.21 12.98
C SER A 72 0.25 -8.47 13.50
N ASN A 73 -0.57 -8.35 14.54
CA ASN A 73 -1.35 -9.47 15.07
C ASN A 73 -2.41 -9.93 14.07
N ARG A 74 -3.05 -9.01 13.32
CA ARG A 74 -4.04 -9.36 12.30
C ARG A 74 -3.44 -10.08 11.10
N LEU A 75 -2.20 -9.75 10.72
CA LEU A 75 -1.51 -10.38 9.58
C LEU A 75 -0.89 -11.74 9.92
N ARG A 76 -0.80 -12.09 11.21
CA ARG A 76 -0.29 -13.38 11.70
C ARG A 76 -1.39 -14.40 12.00
N GLY A 77 -2.66 -13.99 11.94
CA GLY A 77 -3.84 -14.81 12.20
C GLY A 77 -4.47 -15.36 10.94
#